data_AF-A0A4Q4UC31-F1
#
_entry.id   AF-A0A4Q4UC31-F1
#
_cell.length_a   1.000
_cell.length_b   1.000
_cell.length_c   1.000
_cell.angle_alpha   90.00
_cell.angle_beta   90.00
_cell.angle_gamma   90.00
#
_symmetry.space_group_name_H-M   'P 1'
#
loop_
_entity.id
_entity.type
_entity.pdbx_description
1 polymer ?
#
loop_
_entity_poly.entity_id
_entity_poly.type
_entity_poly.pdbx_seq_one_letter_code
_entity_poly.pdbx_strand_id
1 'polypeptide(L)'
;MSSSWFLAGQEGFEVSLKYEQSVKVPSADDLGANEVLVKMHSASLNYRELIIARGGITGPITVPVVPGCDGAGVVEAVGSAVKDFRVEDRVVTYFAPRLVDTSGDDALAGIADILSTLGQGTDGTLRSKGVFPETALVHAPKSLGWLPAATLACTWTTAWNSLFGIKGKEAGPGAWVLIQGTGGVSIATLQLAAAVGATVVATTSTDDKAARLTAMGATHTVNYRSNPDNWAQEARNLTPDKRGFDIVVDIAGNETPAQSLAAARVDGVGPCQSKKYEIRLDMMLRAFPVGV
;
A
#
# COMPACT_ATOMS: atom_id res chain seq x y z
N MET A 1 14.46 -4.74 26.28
CA MET A 1 13.01 -4.96 26.53
C MET A 1 12.25 -4.14 25.50
N SER A 2 11.42 -4.79 24.69
CA SER A 2 10.57 -4.12 23.69
C SER A 2 9.10 -4.24 24.08
N SER A 3 8.28 -3.36 23.52
CA SER A 3 6.83 -3.48 23.46
C SER A 3 6.38 -3.97 22.08
N SER A 4 5.34 -4.80 22.06
CA SER A 4 4.80 -5.40 20.83
C SER A 4 3.29 -5.65 20.94
N TRP A 5 2.61 -5.52 19.82
CA TRP A 5 1.24 -5.99 19.64
C TRP A 5 1.23 -7.36 18.97
N PHE A 6 0.27 -8.21 19.34
CA PHE A 6 0.11 -9.54 18.75
C PHE A 6 -1.35 -9.81 18.46
N LEU A 7 -1.60 -10.44 17.32
CA LEU A 7 -2.88 -11.09 17.01
C LEU A 7 -2.85 -12.52 17.54
N ALA A 8 -3.68 -12.80 18.54
CA ALA A 8 -3.87 -14.12 19.13
C ALA A 8 -4.97 -14.94 18.43
N GLY A 9 -5.62 -14.36 17.41
CA GLY A 9 -6.76 -14.94 16.70
C GLY A 9 -7.22 -14.04 15.56
N GLN A 10 -8.34 -14.42 14.94
CA GLN A 10 -8.93 -13.70 13.80
C GLN A 10 -10.42 -13.33 14.04
N GLU A 11 -10.77 -12.92 15.26
CA GLU A 11 -12.12 -12.50 15.67
C GLU A 11 -12.31 -10.96 15.66
N GLY A 12 -11.39 -10.25 15.00
CA GLY A 12 -11.28 -8.80 14.99
C GLY A 12 -10.31 -8.27 16.04
N PHE A 13 -9.86 -7.03 15.86
CA PHE A 13 -8.88 -6.42 16.77
C PHE A 13 -9.37 -6.28 18.20
N GLU A 14 -10.65 -5.98 18.41
CA GLU A 14 -11.24 -5.81 19.75
C GLU A 14 -11.10 -7.06 20.63
N VAL A 15 -11.07 -8.24 20.01
CA VAL A 15 -10.99 -9.53 20.71
C VAL A 15 -9.57 -10.09 20.68
N SER A 16 -8.97 -10.10 19.49
CA SER A 16 -7.75 -10.85 19.21
C SER A 16 -6.46 -10.05 19.40
N LEU A 17 -6.50 -8.72 19.44
CA LEU A 17 -5.29 -7.91 19.60
C LEU A 17 -4.86 -7.84 21.07
N LYS A 18 -3.62 -8.21 21.35
CA LYS A 18 -3.01 -8.16 22.68
C LYS A 18 -1.76 -7.30 22.65
N TYR A 19 -1.53 -6.56 23.73
CA TYR A 19 -0.33 -5.78 23.94
C TYR A 19 0.54 -6.42 24.99
N GLU A 20 1.83 -6.54 24.71
CA GLU A 20 2.80 -7.04 25.66
C GLU A 20 3.95 -6.04 25.81
N GLN A 21 4.33 -5.82 27.07
CA GLN A 21 5.53 -5.08 27.43
C GLN A 21 6.64 -6.08 27.76
N SER A 22 7.89 -5.65 27.61
CA SER A 22 9.06 -6.43 28.04
C SER A 22 9.34 -7.68 27.21
N VAL A 23 8.93 -7.68 25.94
CA VAL A 23 9.27 -8.73 24.99
C VAL A 23 10.79 -8.82 24.81
N LYS A 24 11.31 -10.05 24.78
CA LYS A 24 12.73 -10.32 24.55
C LYS A 24 13.08 -9.91 23.11
N VAL A 25 14.12 -9.10 22.97
CA VAL A 25 14.65 -8.70 21.66
C VAL A 25 15.91 -9.50 21.41
N PRO A 26 16.08 -10.11 20.23
CA PRO A 26 17.34 -10.75 19.84
C PRO A 26 18.51 -9.77 19.96
N SER A 27 19.65 -10.25 20.46
CA SER A 27 20.92 -9.54 20.38
C SER A 27 21.52 -9.67 18.98
N ALA A 28 22.59 -8.94 18.67
CA ALA A 28 23.29 -9.05 17.39
C ALA A 28 23.79 -10.49 17.14
N ASP A 29 24.21 -11.19 18.19
CA ASP A 29 24.71 -12.57 18.12
C ASP A 29 23.58 -13.60 17.89
N ASP A 30 22.33 -13.22 18.12
CA ASP A 30 21.15 -14.06 17.89
C ASP A 30 20.60 -13.95 16.46
N LEU A 31 21.12 -13.03 15.63
CA LEU A 31 20.61 -12.77 14.28
C LEU A 31 21.05 -13.84 13.29
N GLY A 32 20.11 -14.26 12.44
CA GLY A 32 20.41 -15.04 11.24
C GLY A 32 21.27 -14.25 10.25
N ALA A 33 21.95 -14.96 9.34
CA ALA A 33 22.94 -14.37 8.44
C ALA A 33 22.40 -13.20 7.60
N ASN A 34 21.14 -13.27 7.14
CA ASN A 34 20.48 -12.24 6.32
C ASN A 34 19.42 -11.45 7.10
N GLU A 35 19.50 -11.42 8.44
CA GLU A 35 18.53 -10.74 9.28
C GLU A 35 19.02 -9.35 9.72
N VAL A 36 18.08 -8.43 9.88
CA VAL A 36 18.33 -7.06 10.29
C VAL A 36 17.44 -6.73 11.49
N LEU A 37 18.06 -6.30 12.59
CA LEU A 37 17.36 -5.80 13.77
C LEU A 37 17.09 -4.31 13.57
N VAL A 38 15.81 -3.94 13.58
CA VAL A 38 15.34 -2.57 13.40
C VAL A 38 14.64 -2.08 14.66
N LYS A 39 15.01 -0.89 15.12
CA LYS A 39 14.24 -0.12 16.09
C LYS A 39 13.20 0.71 15.34
N MET A 40 11.94 0.40 15.58
CA MET A 40 10.82 1.07 14.93
C MET A 40 10.55 2.43 15.57
N HIS A 41 10.40 3.44 14.73
CA HIS A 41 10.02 4.80 15.14
C HIS A 41 8.55 5.09 14.85
N SER A 42 8.00 4.49 13.80
CA SER A 42 6.62 4.67 13.36
C SER A 42 6.13 3.46 12.58
N ALA A 43 4.83 3.25 12.61
CA ALA A 43 4.11 2.31 11.77
C ALA A 43 2.82 2.97 11.28
N SER A 44 2.35 2.60 10.08
CA SER A 44 1.05 3.04 9.59
C SER A 44 0.08 1.86 9.45
N LEU A 45 -1.20 2.18 9.58
CA LEU A 45 -2.27 1.20 9.46
C LEU A 45 -2.88 1.27 8.06
N ASN A 46 -3.12 0.11 7.48
CA ASN A 46 -3.80 -0.09 6.22
C ASN A 46 -5.09 -0.88 6.45
N TYR A 47 -6.01 -0.83 5.48
CA TYR A 47 -7.29 -1.55 5.60
C TYR A 47 -7.08 -3.08 5.68
N ARG A 48 -5.99 -3.60 5.12
CA ARG A 48 -5.64 -5.03 5.16
C ARG A 48 -5.53 -5.57 6.59
N GLU A 49 -5.05 -4.76 7.54
CA GLU A 49 -4.93 -5.15 8.94
C GLU A 49 -6.30 -5.55 9.51
N LEU A 50 -7.38 -4.85 9.13
CA LEU A 50 -8.75 -5.19 9.52
C LEU A 50 -9.27 -6.48 8.85
N ILE A 51 -8.84 -6.75 7.62
CA ILE A 51 -9.22 -7.97 6.88
C ILE A 51 -8.54 -9.19 7.53
N ILE A 52 -7.23 -9.09 7.79
CA ILE A 52 -6.42 -10.15 8.41
C ILE A 52 -6.98 -10.47 9.79
N ALA A 53 -7.26 -9.44 10.60
CA ALA A 53 -7.78 -9.64 11.94
C ALA A 53 -9.16 -10.31 11.99
N ARG A 54 -9.90 -10.40 10.88
CA ARG A 54 -11.25 -11.00 10.79
C ARG A 54 -11.28 -12.34 10.05
N GLY A 55 -10.12 -12.89 9.66
CA GLY A 55 -10.05 -14.17 8.96
C GLY A 55 -10.70 -14.11 7.57
N GLY A 56 -10.69 -12.94 6.95
CA GLY A 56 -11.36 -12.68 5.67
C GLY A 56 -10.69 -13.36 4.48
N ILE A 57 -10.86 -12.75 3.30
CA ILE A 57 -10.39 -13.27 2.00
C ILE A 57 -8.88 -13.53 1.89
N THR A 58 -8.07 -13.05 2.84
CA THR A 58 -6.62 -13.20 2.83
C THR A 58 -6.17 -14.54 3.40
N GLY A 59 -7.06 -15.34 4.00
CA GLY A 59 -6.74 -16.66 4.56
C GLY A 59 -6.30 -16.65 6.03
N PRO A 60 -6.06 -17.84 6.61
CA PRO A 60 -5.73 -17.98 8.02
C PRO A 60 -4.32 -17.46 8.35
N ILE A 61 -4.10 -17.12 9.62
CA ILE A 61 -2.78 -16.80 10.18
C ILE A 61 -2.33 -17.89 11.15
N THR A 62 -1.02 -18.05 11.31
CA THR A 62 -0.44 -18.77 12.43
C THR A 62 -0.31 -17.81 13.60
N VAL A 63 -1.01 -18.09 14.71
CA VAL A 63 -0.98 -17.25 15.91
C VAL A 63 0.11 -17.72 16.89
N PRO A 64 0.72 -16.80 17.68
CA PRO A 64 0.58 -15.35 17.58
C PRO A 64 1.39 -14.76 16.41
N VAL A 65 0.93 -13.63 15.86
CA VAL A 65 1.67 -12.85 14.86
C VAL A 65 1.64 -11.37 15.21
N VAL A 66 2.75 -10.66 15.02
CA VAL A 66 2.76 -9.18 15.11
C VAL A 66 2.09 -8.61 13.86
N PRO A 67 1.00 -7.84 13.94
CA PRO A 67 0.34 -7.26 12.77
C PRO A 67 1.10 -6.04 12.19
N GLY A 68 0.66 -5.58 11.02
CA GLY A 68 1.16 -4.37 10.34
C GLY A 68 2.27 -4.67 9.32
N CYS A 69 2.19 -4.05 8.15
CA CYS A 69 3.22 -4.19 7.09
C CYS A 69 4.07 -2.95 6.87
N ASP A 70 3.60 -1.80 7.35
CA ASP A 70 4.16 -0.49 7.06
C ASP A 70 4.87 0.06 8.30
N GLY A 71 6.14 0.41 8.15
CA GLY A 71 6.95 0.92 9.25
C GLY A 71 8.19 1.64 8.78
N ALA A 72 8.69 2.53 9.64
CA ALA A 72 9.96 3.21 9.47
C ALA A 72 10.78 3.13 10.76
N GLY A 73 12.08 2.93 10.61
CA GLY A 73 12.96 2.69 11.74
C GLY A 73 14.43 2.92 11.42
N VAL A 74 15.26 2.57 12.40
CA VAL A 74 16.72 2.61 12.30
C VAL A 74 17.30 1.23 12.55
N VAL A 75 18.30 0.85 11.76
CA VAL A 75 19.02 -0.41 11.92
C VAL A 75 19.88 -0.35 13.18
N GLU A 76 19.68 -1.30 14.10
CA GLU A 76 20.48 -1.44 15.32
C GLU A 76 21.54 -2.54 15.23
N ALA A 77 21.29 -3.59 14.44
CA ALA A 77 22.23 -4.68 14.20
C ALA A 77 21.91 -5.40 12.87
N VAL A 78 22.92 -6.04 12.29
CA VAL A 78 22.83 -6.78 11.03
C VAL A 78 23.48 -8.15 11.16
N GLY A 79 22.92 -9.14 10.48
CA GLY A 79 23.50 -10.47 10.32
C GLY A 79 24.78 -10.46 9.48
N SER A 80 25.54 -11.54 9.56
CA SER A 80 26.89 -11.63 8.97
C SER A 80 26.95 -11.61 7.44
N ALA A 81 25.82 -11.89 6.76
CA ALA A 81 25.71 -11.92 5.31
C ALA A 81 24.90 -10.76 4.71
N VAL A 82 24.37 -9.86 5.55
CA VAL A 82 23.70 -8.62 5.14
C VAL A 82 24.70 -7.70 4.42
N LYS A 83 24.30 -7.13 3.29
CA LYS A 83 25.14 -6.29 2.42
C LYS A 83 24.58 -4.90 2.20
N ASP A 84 23.26 -4.74 2.20
CA ASP A 84 22.59 -3.51 1.78
C ASP A 84 22.38 -2.52 2.93
N PHE A 85 22.56 -2.98 4.17
CA PHE A 85 22.32 -2.20 5.38
C PHE A 85 23.48 -2.27 6.38
N ARG A 86 23.65 -1.18 7.12
CA ARG A 86 24.52 -1.07 8.29
C ARG A 86 23.77 -0.42 9.45
N VAL A 87 24.33 -0.56 10.65
CA VAL A 87 23.85 0.14 11.85
C VAL A 87 23.73 1.65 11.59
N GLU A 88 22.69 2.25 12.13
CA GLU A 88 22.24 3.65 11.93
C GLU A 88 21.60 3.97 10.56
N ASP A 89 21.52 3.02 9.62
CA ASP A 89 20.76 3.26 8.39
C ASP A 89 19.26 3.42 8.71
N ARG A 90 18.63 4.37 8.01
CA ARG A 90 17.19 4.61 8.11
C ARG A 90 16.49 3.72 7.10
N VAL A 91 15.49 2.96 7.55
CA VAL A 91 14.79 1.99 6.70
C VAL A 91 13.29 2.18 6.76
N VAL A 92 12.62 1.82 5.67
CA VAL A 92 11.18 1.55 5.63
C VAL A 92 10.97 0.09 5.23
N THR A 93 9.86 -0.49 5.67
CA THR A 93 9.55 -1.89 5.36
C THR A 93 9.09 -2.08 3.93
N TYR A 94 9.33 -3.26 3.38
CA TYR A 94 8.72 -3.80 2.18
C TYR A 94 7.97 -5.09 2.56
N PHE A 95 6.72 -5.21 2.12
CA PHE A 95 5.80 -6.15 2.76
C PHE A 95 5.83 -7.57 2.19
N ALA A 96 6.53 -7.86 1.09
CA ALA A 96 6.62 -9.20 0.48
C ALA A 96 8.05 -9.74 0.34
N PRO A 97 8.81 -9.87 1.45
CA PRO A 97 10.21 -10.30 1.41
C PRO A 97 10.42 -11.67 0.76
N ARG A 98 9.53 -12.64 1.04
CA ARG A 98 9.69 -14.00 0.51
C ARG A 98 9.61 -14.08 -1.01
N LEU A 99 8.81 -13.22 -1.65
CA LEU A 99 8.72 -13.21 -3.10
C LEU A 99 10.06 -12.81 -3.74
N VAL A 100 10.72 -11.82 -3.14
CA VAL A 100 12.06 -11.38 -3.53
C VAL A 100 13.04 -12.53 -3.41
N ASP A 101 13.03 -13.22 -2.27
CA ASP A 101 13.95 -14.34 -2.02
C ASP A 101 13.76 -15.52 -3.00
N THR A 102 12.52 -15.85 -3.36
CA THR A 102 12.23 -17.05 -4.17
C THR A 102 12.22 -16.80 -5.67
N SER A 103 11.83 -15.59 -6.07
CA SER A 103 11.46 -15.29 -7.46
C SER A 103 12.18 -14.05 -8.01
N GLY A 104 12.89 -13.30 -7.16
CA GLY A 104 13.57 -12.04 -7.50
C GLY A 104 12.65 -10.82 -7.46
N ASP A 105 13.27 -9.64 -7.43
CA ASP A 105 12.63 -8.34 -7.22
C ASP A 105 11.64 -7.95 -8.34
N ASP A 106 11.86 -8.45 -9.55
CA ASP A 106 10.99 -8.19 -10.72
C ASP A 106 9.79 -9.15 -10.83
N ALA A 107 9.65 -10.07 -9.87
CA ALA A 107 8.60 -11.07 -9.91
C ALA A 107 7.20 -10.44 -9.75
N LEU A 108 6.25 -10.94 -10.53
CA LEU A 108 4.85 -10.60 -10.35
C LEU A 108 4.28 -11.42 -9.20
N ALA A 109 3.88 -10.75 -8.13
CA ALA A 109 3.22 -11.44 -7.04
C ALA A 109 1.87 -12.02 -7.47
N GLY A 110 1.58 -13.22 -7.00
CA GLY A 110 0.27 -13.84 -7.05
C GLY A 110 -0.45 -13.79 -5.71
N ILE A 111 -1.67 -14.32 -5.69
CA ILE A 111 -2.50 -14.43 -4.49
C ILE A 111 -1.80 -15.26 -3.39
N ALA A 112 -1.04 -16.29 -3.78
CA ALA A 112 -0.32 -17.15 -2.84
C ALA A 112 0.74 -16.39 -2.04
N ASP A 113 1.35 -15.35 -2.62
CA ASP A 113 2.41 -14.59 -1.98
C ASP A 113 1.90 -13.69 -0.85
N ILE A 114 0.61 -13.34 -0.87
CA ILE A 114 -0.07 -12.50 0.14
C ILE A 114 0.03 -13.14 1.52
N LEU A 115 -0.24 -14.45 1.60
CA LEU A 115 -0.15 -15.24 2.83
C LEU A 115 1.24 -15.17 3.46
N SER A 116 2.22 -14.74 2.67
CA SER A 116 3.61 -14.74 3.00
C SER A 116 4.12 -13.37 3.50
N THR A 117 3.26 -12.33 3.39
CA THR A 117 3.60 -10.93 3.66
C THR A 117 3.74 -10.57 5.14
N LEU A 118 4.44 -9.46 5.42
CA LEU A 118 4.59 -8.88 6.76
C LEU A 118 3.21 -8.61 7.40
N GLY A 119 3.10 -8.95 8.67
CA GLY A 119 1.88 -8.77 9.45
C GLY A 119 0.79 -9.82 9.19
N GLN A 120 1.08 -10.84 8.36
CA GLN A 120 0.20 -11.98 8.12
C GLN A 120 0.94 -13.30 8.22
N GLY A 121 1.92 -13.52 7.34
CA GLY A 121 2.73 -14.75 7.29
C GLY A 121 4.06 -14.66 8.02
N THR A 122 4.43 -13.46 8.44
CA THR A 122 5.63 -13.12 9.22
C THR A 122 5.30 -11.96 10.14
N ASP A 123 6.08 -11.81 11.21
CA ASP A 123 5.90 -10.71 12.15
C ASP A 123 6.09 -9.34 11.50
N GLY A 124 5.13 -8.46 11.77
CA GLY A 124 4.98 -7.15 11.18
C GLY A 124 5.61 -6.01 11.97
N THR A 125 5.00 -4.83 11.84
CA THR A 125 5.58 -3.55 12.25
C THR A 125 5.00 -2.95 13.53
N LEU A 126 3.91 -3.50 14.08
CA LEU A 126 3.32 -3.01 15.35
C LEU A 126 4.10 -3.45 16.59
N ARG A 127 5.40 -3.11 16.62
CA ARG A 127 6.36 -3.40 17.67
C ARG A 127 7.42 -2.30 17.73
N SER A 128 8.06 -2.12 18.88
CA SER A 128 9.12 -1.10 19.08
C SER A 128 10.48 -1.53 18.54
N LYS A 129 10.74 -2.84 18.46
CA LYS A 129 11.91 -3.44 17.83
C LYS A 129 11.50 -4.72 17.11
N GLY A 130 12.10 -5.00 15.97
CA GLY A 130 11.77 -6.15 15.15
C GLY A 130 12.94 -6.66 14.35
N VAL A 131 13.03 -7.98 14.20
CA VAL A 131 13.93 -8.62 13.25
C VAL A 131 13.18 -8.82 11.94
N PHE A 132 13.83 -8.44 10.84
CA PHE A 132 13.31 -8.53 9.48
C PHE A 132 14.36 -9.20 8.60
N PRO A 133 13.97 -9.99 7.57
CA PRO A 133 14.92 -10.35 6.53
C PRO A 133 15.39 -9.09 5.81
N GLU A 134 16.62 -9.09 5.29
CA GLU A 134 17.19 -7.99 4.51
C GLU A 134 16.25 -7.55 3.38
N THR A 135 15.60 -8.49 2.71
CA THR A 135 14.64 -8.26 1.62
C THR A 135 13.29 -7.67 2.05
N ALA A 136 13.05 -7.52 3.36
CA ALA A 136 11.87 -6.81 3.89
C ALA A 136 12.15 -5.32 4.13
N LEU A 137 13.31 -4.80 3.75
CA LEU A 137 13.72 -3.43 4.06
C LEU A 137 14.19 -2.71 2.79
N VAL A 138 13.94 -1.41 2.75
CA VAL A 138 14.53 -0.49 1.78
C VAL A 138 14.97 0.78 2.49
N HIS A 139 15.97 1.48 1.94
CA HIS A 139 16.45 2.74 2.51
C HIS A 139 15.34 3.79 2.56
N ALA A 140 15.14 4.38 3.73
CA ALA A 140 14.14 5.42 3.93
C ALA A 140 14.57 6.72 3.23
N PRO A 141 13.64 7.46 2.59
CA PRO A 141 13.95 8.76 2.01
C PRO A 141 14.47 9.74 3.07
N LYS A 142 15.65 10.32 2.83
CA LYS A 142 16.26 11.28 3.76
C LYS A 142 15.43 12.55 3.95
N SER A 143 14.62 12.90 2.95
CA SER A 143 13.73 14.08 2.95
C SER A 143 12.50 13.94 3.83
N LEU A 144 12.18 12.74 4.32
CA LEU A 144 10.99 12.49 5.13
C LEU A 144 11.35 12.19 6.58
N GLY A 145 10.52 12.67 7.50
CA GLY A 145 10.53 12.22 8.90
C GLY A 145 9.93 10.81 9.04
N TRP A 146 9.98 10.24 10.24
CA TRP A 146 9.52 8.87 10.50
C TRP A 146 8.05 8.63 10.15
N LEU A 147 7.15 9.52 10.58
CA LEU A 147 5.71 9.38 10.33
C LEU A 147 5.36 9.29 8.83
N PRO A 148 5.75 10.25 7.96
CA PRO A 148 5.47 10.13 6.54
C PRO A 148 6.27 9.01 5.85
N ALA A 149 7.48 8.67 6.32
CA ALA A 149 8.23 7.55 5.75
C ALA A 149 7.52 6.21 5.97
N ALA A 150 6.89 6.01 7.13
CA ALA A 150 6.17 4.77 7.42
C ALA A 150 4.98 4.53 6.50
N THR A 151 4.39 5.55 5.87
CA THR A 151 3.18 5.39 5.03
C THR A 151 3.45 4.95 3.59
N LEU A 152 4.73 4.83 3.19
CA LEU A 152 5.11 4.60 1.81
C LEU A 152 4.86 3.16 1.33
N ALA A 153 5.05 2.18 2.22
CA ALA A 153 5.26 0.79 1.82
C ALA A 153 4.06 0.12 1.17
N CYS A 154 2.86 0.19 1.74
CA CYS A 154 1.66 -0.41 1.16
C CYS A 154 0.93 0.56 0.22
N THR A 155 0.65 1.75 0.72
CA THR A 155 -0.24 2.69 0.04
C THR A 155 0.36 3.24 -1.26
N TRP A 156 1.63 3.67 -1.24
CA TRP A 156 2.25 4.32 -2.40
C TRP A 156 2.68 3.30 -3.46
N THR A 157 3.11 2.10 -3.07
CA THR A 157 3.40 1.02 -4.02
C THR A 157 2.14 0.53 -4.73
N THR A 158 1.01 0.47 -4.03
CA THR A 158 -0.31 0.19 -4.64
C THR A 158 -0.68 1.27 -5.66
N ALA A 159 -0.52 2.54 -5.30
CA ALA A 159 -0.79 3.67 -6.20
C ALA A 159 0.14 3.66 -7.42
N TRP A 160 1.44 3.43 -7.21
CA TRP A 160 2.43 3.30 -8.27
C TRP A 160 2.05 2.20 -9.24
N ASN A 161 1.74 1.00 -8.74
CA ASN A 161 1.36 -0.10 -9.62
C ASN A 161 0.06 0.19 -10.39
N SER A 162 -0.90 0.89 -9.77
CA SER A 162 -2.14 1.30 -10.43
C SER A 162 -1.90 2.19 -11.65
N LEU A 163 -0.84 3.00 -11.63
CA LEU A 163 -0.49 3.96 -12.68
C LEU A 163 0.55 3.44 -13.67
N PHE A 164 1.49 2.61 -13.23
CA PHE A 164 2.69 2.24 -13.99
C PHE A 164 2.89 0.72 -14.10
N GLY A 165 2.01 -0.09 -13.50
CA GLY A 165 2.12 -1.54 -13.53
C GLY A 165 1.83 -2.12 -14.91
N ILE A 166 0.83 -1.62 -15.63
CA ILE A 166 0.46 -2.23 -16.92
C ILE A 166 1.37 -1.67 -18.02
N LYS A 167 2.26 -2.52 -18.53
CA LYS A 167 3.19 -2.16 -19.61
C LYS A 167 2.43 -1.64 -20.84
N GLY A 168 2.83 -0.46 -21.33
CA GLY A 168 2.21 0.23 -22.46
C GLY A 168 0.91 0.97 -22.14
N LYS A 169 0.54 1.08 -20.86
CA LYS A 169 -0.64 1.79 -20.35
C LYS A 169 -0.29 2.68 -19.16
N GLU A 170 0.97 3.08 -19.06
CA GLU A 170 1.49 3.92 -17.99
C GLU A 170 0.88 5.32 -18.01
N ALA A 171 0.65 5.90 -16.83
CA ALA A 171 0.25 7.30 -16.72
C ALA A 171 1.37 8.24 -17.19
N GLY A 172 0.99 9.36 -17.81
CA GLY A 172 1.93 10.37 -18.26
C GLY A 172 1.23 11.59 -18.85
N PRO A 173 1.97 12.51 -19.50
CA PRO A 173 1.39 13.68 -20.12
C PRO A 173 0.27 13.33 -21.10
N GLY A 174 -0.90 13.96 -20.91
CA GLY A 174 -2.09 13.73 -21.74
C GLY A 174 -2.97 12.55 -21.32
N ALA A 175 -2.52 11.70 -20.37
CA ALA A 175 -3.37 10.66 -19.78
C ALA A 175 -4.44 11.30 -18.87
N TRP A 176 -5.65 10.74 -18.89
CA TRP A 176 -6.75 11.11 -18.01
C TRP A 176 -6.99 10.02 -16.97
N VAL A 177 -6.84 10.37 -15.70
CA VAL A 177 -6.93 9.45 -14.57
C VAL A 177 -8.14 9.81 -13.71
N LEU A 178 -9.01 8.84 -13.46
CA LEU A 178 -10.10 8.95 -12.50
C LEU A 178 -9.70 8.27 -11.20
N ILE A 179 -9.82 8.97 -10.08
CA ILE A 179 -9.60 8.41 -8.74
C ILE A 179 -10.85 8.58 -7.88
N GLN A 180 -11.04 7.67 -6.93
CA GLN A 180 -12.19 7.71 -6.03
C GLN A 180 -11.80 7.96 -4.58
N GLY A 181 -12.47 8.93 -3.95
CA GLY A 181 -12.38 9.17 -2.52
C GLY A 181 -11.11 9.87 -2.08
N THR A 182 -10.85 9.80 -0.78
CA THR A 182 -9.78 10.51 -0.06
C THR A 182 -8.97 9.56 0.83
N GLY A 183 -8.96 8.26 0.49
CA GLY A 183 -8.17 7.26 1.19
C GLY A 183 -6.68 7.38 0.83
N GLY A 184 -5.83 6.67 1.57
CA GLY A 184 -4.37 6.70 1.35
C GLY A 184 -3.98 6.45 -0.11
N VAL A 185 -4.50 5.38 -0.72
CA VAL A 185 -4.23 5.04 -2.12
C VAL A 185 -4.76 6.14 -3.06
N SER A 186 -5.94 6.70 -2.79
CA SER A 186 -6.50 7.80 -3.59
C SER A 186 -5.56 9.00 -3.63
N ILE A 187 -5.03 9.39 -2.45
CA ILE A 187 -4.14 10.55 -2.33
C ILE A 187 -2.77 10.27 -2.95
N ALA A 188 -2.20 9.08 -2.75
CA ALA A 188 -0.93 8.72 -3.37
C ALA A 188 -1.06 8.67 -4.91
N THR A 189 -2.13 8.07 -5.43
CA THR A 189 -2.42 8.04 -6.87
C THR A 189 -2.59 9.45 -7.44
N LEU A 190 -3.33 10.32 -6.74
CA LEU A 190 -3.51 11.72 -7.15
C LEU A 190 -2.15 12.41 -7.35
N GLN A 191 -1.31 12.34 -6.32
CA GLN A 191 -0.03 13.06 -6.30
C GLN A 191 0.94 12.49 -7.34
N LEU A 192 1.01 11.17 -7.50
CA LEU A 192 1.84 10.53 -8.51
C LEU A 192 1.37 10.89 -9.93
N ALA A 193 0.07 10.78 -10.21
CA ALA A 193 -0.51 11.09 -11.52
C ALA A 193 -0.31 12.57 -11.90
N ALA A 194 -0.55 13.48 -10.96
CA ALA A 194 -0.30 14.91 -11.17
C ALA A 194 1.19 15.19 -11.40
N ALA A 195 2.09 14.55 -10.65
CA ALA A 195 3.53 14.73 -10.79
C ALA A 195 4.08 14.29 -12.16
N VAL A 196 3.46 13.28 -12.79
CA VAL A 196 3.83 12.85 -14.15
C VAL A 196 3.07 13.58 -15.27
N GLY A 197 2.32 14.63 -14.93
CA GLY A 197 1.63 15.49 -15.90
C GLY A 197 0.31 14.92 -16.45
N ALA A 198 -0.26 13.91 -15.79
CA ALA A 198 -1.59 13.42 -16.14
C ALA A 198 -2.70 14.39 -15.64
N THR A 199 -3.84 14.40 -16.32
CA THR A 199 -5.04 15.11 -15.87
C THR A 199 -5.82 14.23 -14.91
N VAL A 200 -5.99 14.68 -13.67
CA VAL A 200 -6.67 13.88 -12.64
C VAL A 200 -8.06 14.43 -12.33
N VAL A 201 -9.06 13.56 -12.40
CA VAL A 201 -10.42 13.82 -11.92
C VAL A 201 -10.64 12.98 -10.66
N ALA A 202 -11.04 13.63 -9.57
CA ALA A 202 -11.25 12.95 -8.28
C ALA A 202 -12.71 13.00 -7.84
N THR A 203 -13.31 11.84 -7.52
CA THR A 203 -14.65 11.81 -6.92
C THR A 203 -14.57 11.97 -5.40
N THR A 204 -15.51 12.72 -4.82
CA THR A 204 -15.56 12.96 -3.37
C THR A 204 -16.99 13.24 -2.89
N SER A 205 -17.17 13.39 -1.58
CA SER A 205 -18.49 13.50 -0.93
C SER A 205 -18.83 14.86 -0.32
N THR A 206 -17.86 15.77 -0.24
CA THR A 206 -18.04 17.10 0.35
C THR A 206 -17.15 18.11 -0.35
N ASP A 207 -17.57 19.37 -0.33
CA ASP A 207 -16.83 20.46 -0.99
C ASP A 207 -15.49 20.72 -0.29
N ASP A 208 -15.41 20.57 1.04
CA ASP A 208 -14.14 20.66 1.78
C ASP A 208 -13.11 19.63 1.30
N LYS A 209 -13.56 18.40 1.00
CA LYS A 209 -12.68 17.36 0.47
C LYS A 209 -12.31 17.67 -0.98
N ALA A 210 -13.24 18.22 -1.77
CA ALA A 210 -12.96 18.66 -3.13
C ALA A 210 -11.86 19.73 -3.15
N ALA A 211 -11.99 20.76 -2.31
CA ALA A 211 -10.98 21.82 -2.18
C ALA A 211 -9.60 21.26 -1.81
N ARG A 212 -9.53 20.29 -0.89
CA ARG A 212 -8.27 19.61 -0.54
C ARG A 212 -7.68 18.83 -1.71
N LEU A 213 -8.51 18.09 -2.46
CA LEU A 213 -8.07 17.33 -3.63
C LEU A 213 -7.51 18.27 -4.71
N THR A 214 -8.17 19.39 -4.98
CA THR A 214 -7.68 20.42 -5.92
C THR A 214 -6.33 20.98 -5.45
N ALA A 215 -6.19 21.30 -4.17
CA ALA A 215 -4.91 21.78 -3.60
C ALA A 215 -3.77 20.74 -3.70
N MET A 216 -4.09 19.46 -3.81
CA MET A 216 -3.13 18.36 -3.99
C MET A 216 -2.86 18.00 -5.46
N GLY A 217 -3.48 18.69 -6.42
CA GLY A 217 -3.20 18.52 -7.84
C GLY A 217 -4.35 17.90 -8.66
N ALA A 218 -5.55 17.75 -8.09
CA ALA A 218 -6.70 17.33 -8.89
C ALA A 218 -7.09 18.45 -9.86
N THR A 219 -7.16 18.15 -11.16
CA THR A 219 -7.59 19.11 -12.17
C THR A 219 -9.08 19.39 -12.06
N HIS A 220 -9.86 18.34 -11.77
CA HIS A 220 -11.29 18.45 -11.51
C HIS A 220 -11.72 17.56 -10.35
N THR A 221 -12.85 17.93 -9.74
CA THR A 221 -13.49 17.13 -8.69
C THR A 221 -14.96 16.91 -9.03
N VAL A 222 -15.48 15.72 -8.73
CA VAL A 222 -16.90 15.38 -8.90
C VAL A 222 -17.48 15.00 -7.54
N ASN A 223 -18.55 15.67 -7.12
CA ASN A 223 -19.25 15.30 -5.89
C ASN A 223 -20.26 14.19 -6.19
N TYR A 224 -19.91 12.94 -5.88
CA TYR A 224 -20.76 11.79 -6.21
C TYR A 224 -22.09 11.80 -5.44
N ARG A 225 -22.24 12.60 -4.38
CA ARG A 225 -23.53 12.72 -3.67
C ARG A 225 -24.53 13.63 -4.37
N SER A 226 -24.06 14.54 -5.21
CA SER A 226 -24.92 15.44 -5.97
C SER A 226 -25.65 14.71 -7.11
N ASN A 227 -25.05 13.62 -7.62
CA ASN A 227 -25.59 12.81 -8.70
C ASN A 227 -25.17 11.33 -8.51
N PRO A 228 -25.72 10.64 -7.50
CA PRO A 228 -25.24 9.30 -7.10
C PRO A 228 -25.41 8.25 -8.19
N ASP A 229 -26.45 8.35 -9.01
CA ASP A 229 -26.75 7.37 -10.05
C ASP A 229 -25.94 7.60 -11.35
N ASN A 230 -25.32 8.77 -11.52
CA ASN A 230 -24.72 9.14 -12.80
C ASN A 230 -23.47 10.04 -12.68
N TRP A 231 -22.73 9.95 -11.57
CA TRP A 231 -21.48 10.69 -11.39
C TRP A 231 -20.43 10.27 -12.42
N ALA A 232 -20.49 9.03 -12.93
CA ALA A 232 -19.58 8.55 -13.98
C ALA A 232 -19.73 9.34 -15.29
N GLN A 233 -20.96 9.61 -15.71
CA GLN A 233 -21.21 10.39 -16.92
C GLN A 233 -20.78 11.85 -16.72
N GLU A 234 -21.00 12.40 -15.53
CA GLU A 234 -20.51 13.73 -15.16
C GLU A 234 -18.98 13.80 -15.26
N ALA A 235 -18.27 12.84 -14.67
CA ALA A 235 -16.81 12.74 -14.76
C ALA A 235 -16.35 12.57 -16.23
N ARG A 236 -17.02 11.70 -16.99
CA ARG A 236 -16.70 11.45 -18.41
C ARG A 236 -16.88 12.70 -19.27
N ASN A 237 -17.86 13.56 -18.95
CA ASN A 237 -18.08 14.82 -19.65
C ASN A 237 -16.93 15.83 -19.51
N LEU A 238 -16.07 15.67 -18.49
CA LEU A 238 -14.88 16.51 -18.32
C LEU A 238 -13.75 16.12 -19.28
N THR A 239 -13.76 14.88 -19.79
CA THR A 239 -12.72 14.38 -20.69
C THR A 239 -12.89 14.93 -22.12
N PRO A 240 -11.81 15.07 -22.92
CA PRO A 240 -11.88 15.54 -24.29
C PRO A 240 -12.80 14.65 -25.12
N ASP A 241 -13.70 15.27 -25.88
CA ASP A 241 -14.72 14.59 -26.70
C ASP A 241 -15.57 13.58 -25.92
N LYS A 242 -15.63 13.74 -24.59
CA LYS A 242 -16.29 12.81 -23.66
C LYS A 242 -15.78 11.38 -23.81
N ARG A 243 -14.50 11.19 -24.21
CA ARG A 243 -13.94 9.87 -24.54
C ARG A 243 -13.90 8.91 -23.34
N GLY A 244 -13.74 9.43 -22.12
CA GLY A 244 -13.53 8.67 -20.89
C GLY A 244 -12.08 8.62 -20.43
N PHE A 245 -11.84 7.91 -19.33
CA PHE A 245 -10.55 7.88 -18.64
C PHE A 245 -9.64 6.76 -19.14
N ASP A 246 -8.35 7.08 -19.31
CA ASP A 246 -7.30 6.11 -19.63
C ASP A 246 -7.07 5.15 -18.46
N ILE A 247 -7.09 5.68 -17.23
CA ILE A 247 -6.91 4.91 -16.00
C ILE A 247 -8.05 5.23 -15.01
N VAL A 248 -8.72 4.21 -14.48
CA VAL A 248 -9.72 4.35 -13.40
C VAL A 248 -9.26 3.58 -12.16
N VAL A 249 -8.94 4.28 -11.08
CA VAL A 249 -8.57 3.66 -9.80
C VAL A 249 -9.80 3.61 -8.88
N ASP A 250 -10.50 2.46 -8.91
CA ASP A 250 -11.69 2.21 -8.10
C ASP A 250 -11.28 1.71 -6.70
N ILE A 251 -11.65 2.49 -5.69
CA ILE A 251 -11.33 2.26 -4.28
C ILE A 251 -12.60 2.12 -3.43
N ALA A 252 -13.75 2.55 -3.95
CA ALA A 252 -14.99 2.64 -3.20
C ALA A 252 -15.66 1.26 -2.97
N GLY A 253 -15.32 0.26 -3.79
CA GLY A 253 -15.70 -1.12 -3.54
C GLY A 253 -16.92 -1.57 -4.35
N ASN A 254 -17.90 -2.23 -3.71
CA ASN A 254 -18.90 -3.05 -4.42
C ASN A 254 -19.97 -2.29 -5.22
N GLU A 255 -20.21 -1.02 -4.91
CA GLU A 255 -21.34 -0.24 -5.47
C GLU A 255 -20.93 0.63 -6.67
N THR A 256 -19.63 0.83 -6.86
CA THR A 256 -19.04 1.67 -7.90
C THR A 256 -18.57 0.99 -9.19
N PRO A 257 -18.39 -0.35 -9.33
CA PRO A 257 -17.71 -0.90 -10.50
C PRO A 257 -18.43 -0.63 -11.82
N ALA A 258 -19.77 -0.63 -11.81
CA ALA A 258 -20.55 -0.31 -13.01
C ALA A 258 -20.31 1.14 -13.48
N GLN A 259 -20.24 2.09 -12.54
CA GLN A 259 -19.96 3.49 -12.83
C GLN A 259 -18.49 3.71 -13.21
N SER A 260 -17.55 3.02 -12.55
CA SER A 260 -16.13 3.03 -12.93
C SER A 260 -15.90 2.53 -14.35
N LEU A 261 -16.58 1.44 -14.75
CA LEU A 261 -16.54 0.92 -16.11
C LEU A 261 -17.17 1.89 -17.11
N ALA A 262 -18.30 2.52 -16.77
CA ALA A 262 -18.96 3.51 -17.61
C ALA A 262 -18.12 4.79 -17.80
N ALA A 263 -17.28 5.14 -16.83
CA ALA A 263 -16.38 6.29 -16.91
C ALA A 263 -15.15 6.01 -17.80
N ALA A 264 -14.68 4.77 -17.86
CA ALA A 264 -13.51 4.39 -18.65
C ALA A 264 -13.74 4.61 -20.16
N ARG A 265 -12.66 4.89 -20.89
CA ARG A 265 -12.70 4.87 -22.37
C ARG A 265 -12.53 3.45 -22.91
N VAL A 266 -12.74 3.28 -24.23
CA VAL A 266 -12.29 2.08 -24.96
C VAL A 266 -10.78 1.89 -24.73
N ASP A 267 -10.38 0.68 -24.34
CA ASP A 267 -9.03 0.30 -23.91
C ASP A 267 -8.47 1.03 -22.68
N GLY A 268 -9.34 1.69 -21.92
CA GLY A 268 -9.03 2.18 -20.58
C GLY A 268 -8.81 1.01 -19.61
N VAL A 269 -7.94 1.22 -18.64
CA VAL A 269 -7.52 0.20 -17.68
C VAL A 269 -7.68 0.71 -16.26
N GLY A 270 -7.53 -0.16 -15.27
CA GLY A 270 -7.40 0.30 -13.89
C GLY A 270 -7.80 -0.77 -12.88
N PRO A 271 -7.20 -0.73 -11.68
CA PRO A 271 -7.51 -1.70 -10.65
C PRO A 271 -8.89 -1.40 -10.05
N CYS A 272 -9.62 -2.48 -9.77
CA CYS A 272 -10.82 -2.44 -8.96
C CYS A 272 -10.53 -3.06 -7.59
N GLN A 273 -10.52 -2.24 -6.54
CA GLN A 273 -10.36 -2.67 -5.16
C GLN A 273 -11.76 -2.98 -4.58
N SER A 274 -12.41 -4.01 -5.12
CA SER A 274 -13.72 -4.48 -4.68
C SER A 274 -13.64 -5.18 -3.32
N LYS A 275 -14.67 -5.00 -2.48
CA LYS A 275 -14.79 -5.69 -1.18
C LYS A 275 -15.34 -7.12 -1.32
N LYS A 276 -15.81 -7.53 -2.50
CA LYS A 276 -16.56 -8.79 -2.73
C LYS A 276 -16.15 -9.56 -3.97
N TYR A 277 -15.46 -8.93 -4.91
CA TYR A 277 -14.97 -9.57 -6.14
C TYR A 277 -13.45 -9.56 -6.13
N GLU A 278 -12.90 -10.72 -6.48
CA GLU A 278 -11.49 -11.04 -6.68
C GLU A 278 -10.64 -9.79 -6.91
N ILE A 279 -9.98 -9.35 -5.84
CA ILE A 279 -8.94 -8.34 -5.95
C ILE A 279 -7.89 -8.99 -6.86
N ARG A 280 -7.65 -8.38 -8.02
CA ARG A 280 -6.41 -8.55 -8.77
C ARG A 280 -5.28 -7.98 -7.90
N LEU A 281 -4.90 -8.72 -6.85
CA LEU A 281 -3.81 -8.41 -5.92
C LEU A 281 -2.45 -8.64 -6.59
N ASP A 282 -2.44 -9.26 -7.78
CA ASP A 282 -1.31 -9.21 -8.73
C ASP A 282 -0.92 -7.76 -9.10
N MET A 283 -1.81 -6.80 -8.83
CA MET A 283 -1.57 -5.37 -9.00
C MET A 283 -1.23 -4.61 -7.71
N MET A 284 -1.07 -5.24 -6.55
CA MET A 284 -0.68 -4.53 -5.31
C MET A 284 0.82 -4.59 -5.04
N LEU A 285 1.57 -5.43 -5.76
CA LEU A 285 2.83 -5.97 -5.26
C LEU A 285 4.03 -5.86 -6.22
N ARG A 286 3.99 -4.97 -7.21
CA ARG A 286 5.14 -4.76 -8.08
C ARG A 286 6.22 -3.96 -7.34
N ALA A 287 7.29 -4.65 -6.95
CA ALA A 287 8.49 -4.04 -6.40
C ALA A 287 9.31 -3.36 -7.50
N PHE A 288 10.16 -2.43 -7.06
CA PHE A 288 11.07 -1.66 -7.90
C PHE A 288 12.26 -2.52 -8.34
N PRO A 289 12.81 -2.31 -9.55
CA PRO A 289 14.19 -2.69 -9.81
C PRO A 289 15.11 -1.79 -8.96
N VAL A 290 15.92 -2.38 -8.09
CA VAL A 290 17.03 -1.68 -7.44
C VAL A 290 18.06 -1.39 -8.54
N GLY A 291 18.02 -0.18 -9.08
CA GLY A 291 18.99 0.29 -10.06
C GLY A 291 20.38 0.38 -9.44
N VAL A 292 21.33 -0.34 -10.04
CA VAL A 292 22.79 -0.21 -9.84
C VAL A 292 23.27 1.16 -10.34
#